data_AF-A0ABD5W2V4-F1
#
_entry.id   AF-A0ABD5W2V4-F1
#
_cell.length_a   1.000
_cell.length_b   1.000
_cell.length_c   1.000
_cell.angle_alpha   90.00
_cell.angle_beta   90.00
_cell.angle_gamma   90.00
#
_symmetry.space_group_name_H-M   'P 1'
#
loop_
_entity.id
_entity.type
_entity.pdbx_description
1 polymer ?
#
loop_
_entity_poly.entity_id
_entity_poly.type
_entity_poly.pdbx_seq_one_letter_code
_entity_poly.pdbx_strand_id
1 'polypeptide(L)'
;MTPGDERTDGSDRPPDSGRLHRRRGEKYSGYDYTAVRFADEDEGVLEPVALTPEVTEVLGDRPSYLIDGDSPHAEVYTEGERLRFDEVRDIDDDHGRDPVRSAMYLPIGEHGMVTICDPEPGVFDRSDIEIASVLVANAETALDRQSAARR
;
A
#
# COMPACT_ATOMS: atom_id res chain seq x y z
N MET A 1 5.66 -2.02 66.08
CA MET A 1 7.07 -1.98 65.69
C MET A 1 7.18 -2.70 64.35
N THR A 2 7.23 -1.90 63.28
CA THR A 2 7.46 -2.26 61.87
C THR A 2 8.94 -2.68 61.66
N PRO A 3 9.43 -3.01 60.43
CA PRO A 3 8.83 -3.58 59.22
C PRO A 3 9.72 -4.68 58.55
N GLY A 4 9.21 -5.30 57.49
CA GLY A 4 10.00 -5.88 56.38
C GLY A 4 9.03 -6.05 55.22
N ASP A 5 8.91 -5.09 54.30
CA ASP A 5 9.77 -4.84 53.13
C ASP A 5 9.86 -6.06 52.21
N GLU A 6 8.82 -6.23 51.39
CA GLU A 6 8.96 -6.81 50.06
C GLU A 6 8.35 -5.83 49.06
N ARG A 7 9.24 -5.05 48.45
CA ARG A 7 8.99 -4.50 47.12
C ARG A 7 9.04 -5.64 46.10
N THR A 8 8.03 -5.76 45.26
CA THR A 8 8.25 -5.87 43.81
C THR A 8 7.09 -5.23 43.08
N ASP A 9 7.41 -4.05 42.55
CA ASP A 9 6.85 -3.45 41.35
C ASP A 9 6.67 -4.51 40.26
N GLY A 10 5.42 -4.95 40.09
CA GLY A 10 4.96 -5.69 38.93
C GLY A 10 4.37 -4.70 37.93
N SER A 11 5.24 -3.92 37.30
CA SER A 11 4.92 -3.19 36.06
C SER A 11 4.20 -4.15 35.11
N ASP A 12 2.93 -3.88 34.90
CA ASP A 12 2.05 -4.53 33.94
C ASP A 12 2.60 -4.28 32.53
N ARG A 13 3.51 -5.17 32.11
CA ARG A 13 4.13 -5.15 30.79
C ARG A 13 3.09 -5.80 29.86
N PRO A 14 2.56 -5.10 28.85
CA PRO A 14 1.62 -5.72 27.93
C PRO A 14 2.31 -6.91 27.23
N PRO A 15 1.56 -7.99 26.93
CA PRO A 15 2.11 -9.21 26.37
C PRO A 15 2.78 -8.92 25.03
N ASP A 16 4.00 -9.43 24.89
CA ASP A 16 4.77 -9.53 23.64
C ASP A 16 3.85 -10.08 22.53
N SER A 17 3.33 -9.17 21.70
CA SER A 17 2.48 -9.50 20.56
C SER A 17 3.35 -10.14 19.50
N GLY A 18 3.38 -11.47 19.54
CA GLY A 18 3.37 -12.34 18.38
C GLY A 18 4.40 -12.01 17.30
N ARG A 19 5.64 -12.45 17.51
CA ARG A 19 6.52 -12.79 16.38
C ARG A 19 5.87 -13.93 15.60
N LEU A 20 5.00 -13.60 14.64
CA LEU A 20 4.51 -14.59 13.69
C LEU A 20 5.69 -14.95 12.76
N HIS A 21 6.07 -16.21 12.83
CA HIS A 21 7.18 -16.80 12.12
C HIS A 21 6.86 -16.86 10.61
N ARG A 22 7.29 -15.86 9.83
CA ARG A 22 7.23 -15.85 8.36
C ARG A 22 7.98 -17.06 7.80
N ARG A 23 7.25 -18.06 7.31
CA ARG A 23 7.82 -19.23 6.62
C ARG A 23 8.53 -18.77 5.35
N ARG A 24 9.83 -19.06 5.28
CA ARG A 24 10.71 -18.73 4.16
C ARG A 24 10.41 -19.66 2.98
N GLY A 25 9.68 -19.16 1.99
CA GLY A 25 9.65 -19.66 0.62
C GLY A 25 9.95 -18.48 -0.28
N GLU A 26 11.13 -18.49 -0.92
CA GLU A 26 11.62 -17.60 -1.98
C GLU A 26 10.84 -16.28 -2.19
N LYS A 27 11.00 -15.35 -1.25
CA LYS A 27 10.46 -13.99 -1.29
C LYS A 27 11.42 -13.10 -2.06
N TYR A 28 11.22 -12.98 -3.38
CA TYR A 28 11.95 -12.05 -4.23
C TYR A 28 11.20 -10.74 -4.54
N SER A 29 9.98 -10.54 -4.03
CA SER A 29 9.30 -9.25 -4.15
C SER A 29 9.22 -8.61 -2.77
N GLY A 30 9.78 -7.39 -2.61
CA GLY A 30 9.73 -6.65 -1.36
C GLY A 30 8.32 -6.19 -0.94
N TYR A 31 7.32 -6.38 -1.81
CA TYR A 31 5.98 -5.83 -1.68
C TYR A 31 4.93 -6.89 -2.00
N ASP A 32 4.56 -7.65 -0.96
CA ASP A 32 3.67 -8.80 -1.09
C ASP A 32 2.23 -8.38 -1.45
N TYR A 33 1.78 -7.18 -1.06
CA TYR A 33 0.45 -6.67 -1.40
C TYR A 33 0.54 -5.50 -2.39
N THR A 34 0.55 -5.79 -3.69
CA THR A 34 0.67 -4.77 -4.73
C THR A 34 -0.50 -4.85 -5.72
N ALA A 35 -1.03 -3.69 -6.11
CA ALA A 35 -2.03 -3.53 -7.14
C ALA A 35 -1.59 -2.47 -8.15
N VAL A 36 -1.72 -2.76 -9.44
CA VAL A 36 -1.51 -1.79 -10.53
C VAL A 36 -2.86 -1.45 -11.13
N ARG A 37 -3.10 -0.16 -11.33
CA ARG A 37 -4.29 0.34 -12.01
C ARG A 37 -3.88 1.20 -13.19
N PHE A 38 -4.55 1.00 -14.32
CA PHE A 38 -4.43 1.91 -15.46
C PHE A 38 -5.64 2.84 -15.52
N ALA A 39 -5.38 4.05 -15.98
CA ALA A 39 -6.44 5.00 -16.27
C ALA A 39 -7.12 4.61 -17.57
N ASP A 40 -8.43 4.44 -17.50
CA ASP A 40 -9.32 4.47 -18.64
C ASP A 40 -9.96 5.87 -18.67
N GLU A 41 -9.44 6.74 -19.54
CA GLU A 41 -9.94 8.12 -19.68
C GLU A 41 -11.32 8.18 -20.36
N ASP A 42 -11.69 7.16 -21.15
CA ASP A 42 -12.98 7.09 -21.82
C ASP A 42 -14.09 6.75 -20.80
N GLU A 43 -13.81 5.84 -19.87
CA GLU A 43 -14.72 5.44 -18.79
C GLU A 43 -14.56 6.28 -17.51
N GLY A 44 -13.48 7.05 -17.39
CA GLY A 44 -13.21 7.93 -16.24
C GLY A 44 -12.81 7.16 -14.97
N VAL A 45 -12.18 5.99 -15.11
CA VAL A 45 -11.87 5.08 -14.00
C VAL A 45 -10.43 4.60 -14.00
N LEU A 46 -9.93 4.29 -12.80
CA LEU A 46 -8.69 3.57 -12.56
C LEU A 46 -9.03 2.08 -12.41
N GLU A 47 -8.75 1.33 -13.47
CA GLU A 47 -9.06 -0.09 -13.55
C GLU A 47 -7.92 -0.97 -13.04
N PRO A 48 -8.18 -1.97 -12.17
CA PRO A 48 -7.16 -2.92 -11.74
C PRO A 48 -6.73 -3.83 -12.91
N VAL A 49 -5.47 -3.72 -13.30
CA VAL A 49 -4.88 -4.52 -14.40
C VAL A 49 -3.94 -5.61 -13.91
N ALA A 50 -3.43 -5.48 -12.69
CA ALA A 50 -2.63 -6.52 -12.04
C ALA A 50 -2.78 -6.44 -10.51
N LEU A 51 -2.88 -7.62 -9.89
CA LEU A 51 -2.93 -7.81 -8.44
C LEU A 51 -1.92 -8.90 -8.08
N THR A 52 -1.19 -8.75 -6.98
CA THR A 52 -0.43 -9.87 -6.42
C THR A 52 -1.39 -10.94 -5.88
N PRO A 53 -0.99 -12.23 -5.88
CA PRO A 53 -1.81 -13.30 -5.32
C PRO A 53 -2.27 -12.99 -3.89
N GLU A 54 -1.39 -12.44 -3.06
CA GLU A 54 -1.70 -12.09 -1.68
C GLU A 54 -2.80 -11.02 -1.57
N VAL A 55 -2.88 -10.05 -2.50
CA VAL A 55 -4.00 -9.10 -2.55
C VAL A 55 -5.30 -9.85 -2.83
N THR A 56 -5.34 -10.71 -3.84
CA THR A 56 -6.57 -11.43 -4.19
C THR A 56 -6.98 -12.41 -3.09
N GLU A 57 -6.02 -13.09 -2.44
CA GLU A 57 -6.30 -14.04 -1.37
C GLU A 57 -6.84 -13.36 -0.10
N VAL A 58 -6.36 -12.16 0.21
CA VAL A 58 -6.66 -11.47 1.47
C VAL A 58 -7.77 -10.42 1.32
N LEU A 59 -7.74 -9.63 0.24
CA LEU A 59 -8.66 -8.53 -0.03
C LEU A 59 -9.71 -8.86 -1.09
N GLY A 60 -9.60 -10.01 -1.75
CA GLY A 60 -10.46 -10.38 -2.87
C GLY A 60 -10.21 -9.54 -4.12
N ASP A 61 -11.22 -9.50 -4.99
CA ASP A 61 -11.22 -8.61 -6.15
C ASP A 61 -11.25 -7.16 -5.68
N ARG A 62 -10.44 -6.31 -6.32
CA ARG A 62 -10.40 -4.88 -6.03
C ARG A 62 -11.27 -4.12 -7.01
N PRO A 63 -12.02 -3.10 -6.56
CA PRO A 63 -12.85 -2.30 -7.46
C PRO A 63 -11.99 -1.37 -8.32
N SER A 64 -12.60 -0.89 -9.40
CA SER A 64 -12.15 0.32 -10.10
C SER A 64 -12.51 1.56 -9.28
N TYR A 65 -11.71 2.61 -9.41
CA TYR A 65 -11.92 3.88 -8.71
C TYR A 65 -12.24 4.97 -9.73
N LEU A 66 -13.15 5.89 -9.42
CA LEU A 66 -13.35 7.07 -10.28
C LEU A 66 -12.09 7.94 -10.27
N ILE A 67 -11.67 8.43 -11.44
CA ILE A 67 -10.51 9.32 -11.57
C ILE A 67 -10.76 10.66 -10.86
N ASP A 68 -12.00 11.13 -10.83
CA ASP A 68 -12.43 12.37 -10.17
C ASP A 68 -13.12 12.13 -8.81
N GLY A 69 -13.01 10.90 -8.29
CA GLY A 69 -13.61 10.50 -7.03
C GLY A 69 -12.84 10.99 -5.80
N ASP A 70 -13.49 10.89 -4.64
CA ASP A 70 -12.85 11.15 -3.35
C ASP A 70 -12.15 9.87 -2.86
N SER A 71 -10.91 9.67 -3.31
CA SER A 71 -10.08 8.56 -2.86
C SER A 71 -8.59 8.88 -3.02
N PRO A 72 -7.70 8.24 -2.23
CA PRO A 72 -6.26 8.38 -2.43
C PRO A 72 -5.78 7.92 -3.81
N HIS A 73 -6.57 7.10 -4.51
CA HIS A 73 -6.23 6.59 -5.84
C HIS A 73 -6.39 7.70 -6.89
N ALA A 74 -7.53 8.38 -6.82
CA ALA A 74 -7.85 9.54 -7.64
C ALA A 74 -6.86 10.69 -7.38
N GLU A 75 -6.64 11.04 -6.11
CA GLU A 75 -5.70 12.11 -5.70
C GLU A 75 -4.31 11.87 -6.29
N VAL A 76 -3.73 10.69 -6.08
CA VAL A 76 -2.40 10.35 -6.59
C VAL A 76 -2.32 10.40 -8.11
N TYR A 77 -3.34 9.90 -8.80
CA TYR A 77 -3.37 9.92 -10.26
C TYR A 77 -3.50 11.34 -10.80
N THR A 78 -4.42 12.15 -10.27
CA THR A 78 -4.70 13.50 -10.76
C THR A 78 -3.62 14.50 -10.38
N GLU A 79 -3.12 14.45 -9.15
CA GLU A 79 -2.08 15.39 -8.69
C GLU A 79 -0.67 14.96 -9.12
N GLY A 80 -0.48 13.68 -9.44
CA GLY A 80 0.83 13.13 -9.76
C GLY A 80 1.78 13.10 -8.55
N GLU A 81 1.23 13.23 -7.34
CA GLU A 81 1.98 13.19 -6.10
C GLU A 81 1.79 11.84 -5.39
N ARG A 82 2.88 11.33 -4.82
CA ARG A 82 2.88 10.06 -4.08
C ARG A 82 2.38 10.26 -2.65
N LEU A 83 1.53 9.34 -2.18
CA LEU A 83 1.01 9.35 -0.81
C LEU A 83 1.51 8.14 -0.01
N ARG A 84 1.67 8.33 1.30
CA ARG A 84 2.01 7.27 2.25
C ARG A 84 1.13 7.38 3.48
N PHE A 85 0.50 6.26 3.83
CA PHE A 85 -0.30 6.12 5.04
C PHE A 85 0.35 5.08 5.96
N ASP A 86 0.70 5.52 7.16
CA ASP A 86 1.16 4.62 8.22
C ASP A 86 -0.02 3.84 8.83
N GLU A 87 -1.24 4.38 8.72
CA GLU A 87 -2.51 3.77 9.10
C GLU A 87 -3.60 4.04 8.05
N VAL A 88 -4.04 3.02 7.31
CA VAL A 88 -5.05 3.17 6.26
C VAL A 88 -6.48 3.20 6.78
N ARG A 89 -6.73 2.80 8.04
CA ARG A 89 -8.07 2.95 8.65
C ARG A 89 -8.44 4.40 8.94
N ASP A 90 -7.48 5.32 8.87
CA ASP A 90 -7.73 6.75 8.97
C ASP A 90 -8.26 7.35 7.66
N ILE A 91 -8.26 6.58 6.56
CA ILE A 91 -8.86 6.96 5.29
C ILE A 91 -10.37 6.75 5.39
N ASP A 92 -11.11 7.85 5.41
CA ASP A 92 -12.57 7.87 5.48
C ASP A 92 -13.18 7.76 4.08
N ASP A 93 -13.13 6.55 3.51
CA ASP A 93 -13.85 6.22 2.28
C ASP A 93 -14.60 4.87 2.38
N ASP A 94 -15.47 4.60 1.42
CA ASP A 94 -16.31 3.38 1.40
C ASP A 94 -15.53 2.10 1.02
N HIS A 95 -14.21 2.18 0.83
CA HIS A 95 -13.41 1.07 0.33
C HIS A 95 -12.74 0.31 1.47
N GLY A 96 -13.33 -0.82 1.86
CA GLY A 96 -12.71 -1.73 2.83
C GLY A 96 -11.28 -2.13 2.43
N ARG A 97 -10.34 -1.93 3.35
CA ARG A 97 -8.92 -2.28 3.22
C ARG A 97 -8.47 -3.32 4.25
N ASP A 98 -9.31 -3.73 5.19
CA ASP A 98 -8.94 -4.76 6.17
C ASP A 98 -8.53 -6.08 5.50
N PRO A 99 -7.44 -6.72 5.93
CA PRO A 99 -6.64 -6.43 7.13
C PRO A 99 -5.42 -5.53 6.89
N VAL A 100 -5.27 -4.87 5.74
CA VAL A 100 -4.16 -3.92 5.47
C VAL A 100 -4.21 -2.77 6.47
N ARG A 101 -3.02 -2.35 6.92
CA ARG A 101 -2.84 -1.30 7.92
C ARG A 101 -1.99 -0.15 7.41
N SER A 102 -1.07 -0.36 6.47
CA SER A 102 -0.29 0.73 5.86
C SER A 102 -0.30 0.63 4.34
N ALA A 103 -0.10 1.77 3.66
CA ALA A 103 -0.07 1.79 2.20
C ALA A 103 0.79 2.93 1.63
N MET A 104 1.37 2.69 0.45
CA MET A 104 1.94 3.68 -0.45
C MET A 104 1.13 3.71 -1.75
N TYR A 105 0.90 4.92 -2.24
CA TYR A 105 0.23 5.18 -3.51
C TYR A 105 1.20 5.98 -4.39
N LEU A 106 1.46 5.48 -5.60
CA LEU A 106 2.45 6.04 -6.50
C LEU A 106 1.88 6.21 -7.92
N PRO A 107 2.04 7.36 -8.57
CA PRO A 107 1.54 7.60 -9.92
C PRO A 107 2.46 7.01 -10.98
N ILE A 108 1.91 6.40 -12.03
CA ILE A 108 2.65 5.95 -13.23
C ILE A 108 2.43 6.98 -14.34
N GLY A 109 2.82 8.23 -14.09
CA GLY A 109 2.51 9.36 -14.97
C GLY A 109 1.02 9.42 -15.32
N GLU A 110 0.72 9.72 -16.59
CA GLU A 110 -0.66 9.78 -17.12
C GLU A 110 -1.30 8.39 -17.31
N HIS A 111 -0.55 7.30 -17.16
CA HIS A 111 -1.01 5.94 -17.47
C HIS A 111 -1.83 5.30 -16.35
N GLY A 112 -1.68 5.77 -15.10
CA GLY A 112 -2.37 5.18 -13.95
C GLY A 112 -1.54 5.26 -12.68
N MET A 113 -1.61 4.23 -11.84
CA MET A 113 -0.98 4.23 -10.52
C MET A 113 -0.69 2.83 -9.96
N VAL A 114 0.17 2.77 -8.94
CA VAL A 114 0.48 1.57 -8.15
C VAL A 114 0.08 1.81 -6.69
N THR A 115 -0.58 0.82 -6.08
CA THR A 115 -0.77 0.73 -4.64
C THR A 115 0.11 -0.39 -4.09
N ILE A 116 0.84 -0.10 -3.03
CA ILE A 116 1.60 -1.07 -2.24
C ILE A 116 1.06 -1.02 -0.82
N CYS A 117 0.76 -2.18 -0.23
CA CYS A 117 0.11 -2.29 1.07
C CYS A 117 0.87 -3.22 2.01
N ASP A 118 0.60 -3.12 3.31
CA ASP A 118 1.03 -4.12 4.29
C ASP A 118 0.02 -4.26 5.45
N PRO A 119 -0.24 -5.48 5.96
CA PRO A 119 -1.05 -5.71 7.16
C PRO A 119 -0.42 -5.19 8.46
N GLU A 120 0.85 -4.80 8.47
CA GLU A 120 1.48 -4.13 9.60
C GLU A 120 1.42 -2.60 9.44
N PRO A 121 1.03 -1.85 10.50
CA PRO A 121 1.01 -0.38 10.44
C PRO A 121 2.43 0.19 10.45
N GLY A 122 2.63 1.31 9.75
CA GLY A 122 3.87 2.09 9.77
C GLY A 122 5.13 1.37 9.29
N VAL A 123 5.01 0.36 8.42
CA VAL A 123 6.19 -0.38 7.92
C VAL A 123 6.98 0.38 6.86
N PHE A 124 6.32 1.26 6.10
CA PHE A 124 6.95 1.96 4.98
C PHE A 124 7.70 3.18 5.48
N ASP A 125 9.02 3.19 5.31
CA ASP A 125 9.84 4.34 5.60
C ASP A 125 10.06 5.22 4.34
N ARG A 126 10.87 6.27 4.49
CA ARG A 126 11.19 7.16 3.37
C ARG A 126 11.99 6.45 2.27
N SER A 127 12.85 5.51 2.63
CA SER A 127 13.65 4.76 1.66
C SER A 127 12.77 3.86 0.81
N ASP A 128 11.75 3.23 1.40
CA ASP A 128 10.80 2.37 0.67
C ASP A 128 10.07 3.16 -0.41
N ILE A 129 9.57 4.36 -0.08
CA ILE A 129 8.89 5.20 -1.06
C ILE A 129 9.84 5.68 -2.16
N GLU A 130 11.11 6.01 -1.86
CA GLU A 130 12.08 6.37 -2.91
C GLU A 130 12.38 5.19 -3.84
N ILE A 131 12.56 3.98 -3.30
CA ILE A 131 12.81 2.77 -4.09
C ILE A 131 11.59 2.46 -4.97
N ALA A 132 10.39 2.48 -4.41
CA ALA A 132 9.15 2.28 -5.16
C ALA A 132 8.99 3.35 -6.25
N SER A 133 9.32 4.61 -5.96
CA SER A 133 9.23 5.72 -6.92
C SER A 133 10.16 5.50 -8.12
N VAL A 134 11.39 5.01 -7.90
CA VAL A 134 12.31 4.67 -9.00
C VAL A 134 11.75 3.55 -9.87
N LEU A 135 11.14 2.52 -9.27
CA LEU A 135 10.52 1.42 -10.02
C LEU A 135 9.35 1.93 -10.87
N VAL A 136 8.51 2.78 -10.30
CA VAL A 136 7.35 3.36 -10.96
C VAL A 136 7.76 4.30 -12.10
N ALA A 137 8.77 5.16 -11.91
CA ALA A 137 9.29 6.01 -12.97
C ALA A 137 9.87 5.21 -14.15
N ASN A 138 10.50 4.06 -13.88
CA ASN A 138 10.96 3.14 -14.92
C ASN A 138 9.79 2.50 -15.68
N ALA A 139 8.71 2.14 -14.97
CA ALA A 139 7.49 1.60 -15.58
C ALA A 139 6.79 2.65 -16.46
N GLU A 140 6.64 3.87 -15.97
CA GLU A 140 6.12 5.03 -16.74
C GLU A 140 6.90 5.22 -18.03
N THR A 141 8.24 5.32 -17.93
CA THR A 141 9.10 5.47 -19.11
C THR A 141 8.93 4.31 -20.11
N ALA A 142 8.67 3.09 -19.63
CA ALA A 142 8.43 1.94 -20.50
C ALA A 142 7.06 2.02 -21.19
N LEU A 143 6.02 2.49 -20.48
CA LEU A 143 4.68 2.69 -21.02
C LEU A 143 4.64 3.85 -22.03
N ASP A 144 5.34 4.95 -21.76
CA ASP A 144 5.50 6.08 -22.69
C ASP A 144 6.05 5.64 -24.05
N ARG A 145 7.01 4.71 -24.04
CA ARG A 145 7.58 4.18 -25.29
C ARG A 145 6.56 3.34 -26.07
N GLN A 146 5.66 2.63 -25.39
CA GLN A 146 4.63 1.82 -26.03
C GLN A 146 3.51 2.69 -26.59
N SER A 147 3.08 3.72 -25.85
CA SER A 147 2.05 4.66 -26.31
C SER A 147 2.54 5.50 -27.49
N ALA A 148 3.80 5.96 -27.46
CA ALA A 148 4.43 6.69 -28.56
C ALA A 148 4.57 5.84 -29.83
N ALA A 149 4.81 4.53 -29.70
CA ALA A 149 4.92 3.61 -30.85
C ALA A 149 3.56 3.24 -31.47
N ARG A 150 2.46 3.54 -30.77
CA ARG A 150 1.09 3.23 -31.22
C ARG A 150 0.37 4.43 -31.85
N ARG A 151 1.04 5.60 -31.90
CA ARG A 151 0.66 6.78 -32.67
C ARG A 151 1.36 6.80 -34.03
#